data_AF-A0A1X4NRE7-F1
#
_entry.id   AF-A0A1X4NRE7-F1
#
_cell.length_a   1.000
_cell.length_b   1.000
_cell.length_c   1.000
_cell.angle_alpha   90.00
_cell.angle_beta   90.00
_cell.angle_gamma   90.00
#
_symmetry.space_group_name_H-M   'P 1'
#
loop_
_entity.id
_entity.type
_entity.pdbx_description
1 polymer ?
#
loop_
_entity_poly.entity_id
_entity_poly.type
_entity_poly.pdbx_seq_one_letter_code
_entity_poly.pdbx_strand_id
1 'polypeptide(L)'
;MKLSLHDIIEKREHQLEADIGPETLMMRVESGHYFSVEETGQAIWRSIEGSTSVSGIIDLLLAEYDVDRGICEVQTMSFLNDLLDHGLIIRVGTNETLSGSGE
;
A
#
# COMPACT_ATOMS: atom_id res chain seq x y z
N MET A 1 1.38 10.82 9.66
CA MET A 1 2.61 11.02 8.85
C MET A 1 2.22 10.76 7.40
N LYS A 2 2.65 11.56 6.41
CA LYS A 2 2.21 11.36 5.02
C LYS A 2 3.25 10.63 4.19
N LEU A 3 2.83 9.58 3.48
CA LEU A 3 3.61 8.91 2.44
C LEU A 3 3.77 9.81 1.20
N SER A 4 4.73 9.42 0.36
CA SER A 4 5.09 9.96 -0.95
C SER A 4 5.25 8.81 -1.94
N LEU A 5 5.24 9.12 -3.24
CA LEU A 5 5.35 8.12 -4.31
C LEU A 5 6.66 7.31 -4.26
N HIS A 6 7.71 7.86 -3.66
CA HIS A 6 9.04 7.27 -3.65
C HIS A 6 9.27 6.43 -2.38
N ASP A 7 8.35 6.47 -1.41
CA ASP A 7 8.47 5.66 -0.21
C ASP A 7 8.36 4.18 -0.56
N ILE A 8 9.14 3.38 0.15
CA ILE A 8 9.07 1.93 0.13
C ILE A 8 8.33 1.50 1.39
N ILE A 9 7.30 0.69 1.21
CA ILE A 9 6.42 0.23 2.27
C ILE A 9 6.39 -1.30 2.34
N GLU A 10 6.04 -1.79 3.51
CA GLU A 10 5.83 -3.22 3.78
C GLU A 10 4.57 -3.40 4.64
N LYS A 11 3.89 -4.54 4.47
CA LYS A 11 2.89 -4.99 5.42
C LYS A 11 3.58 -5.25 6.77
N ARG A 12 2.93 -4.85 7.86
CA ARG A 12 3.43 -5.13 9.21
C ARG A 12 3.34 -6.63 9.49
N GLU A 13 4.36 -7.16 10.15
CA GLU A 13 4.38 -8.56 10.61
C GLU A 13 3.29 -8.83 11.68
N HIS A 14 2.98 -10.11 11.89
CA HIS A 14 2.01 -10.58 12.89
C HIS A 14 0.59 -10.04 12.68
N GLN A 15 0.18 -9.91 11.42
CA GLN A 15 -1.20 -9.65 11.04
C GLN A 15 -1.89 -10.93 10.60
N LEU A 16 -3.18 -11.02 10.92
CA LEU A 16 -4.05 -12.03 10.37
C LEU A 16 -4.89 -11.38 9.27
N GLU A 17 -4.84 -11.95 8.07
CA GLU A 17 -5.68 -11.55 6.95
C GLU A 17 -6.63 -12.68 6.57
N ALA A 18 -7.88 -12.35 6.26
CA ALA A 18 -8.89 -13.29 5.81
C ALA A 18 -9.75 -12.65 4.73
N ASP A 19 -9.82 -13.28 3.56
CA ASP A 19 -10.69 -12.86 2.48
C ASP A 19 -12.12 -13.35 2.72
N ILE A 20 -13.07 -12.41 2.79
CA ILE A 20 -14.49 -12.68 2.96
C ILE A 20 -15.25 -12.05 1.78
N GLY A 21 -15.37 -12.81 0.70
CA GLY A 21 -16.07 -12.37 -0.51
C GLY A 21 -15.35 -11.17 -1.15
N PRO A 22 -16.00 -9.99 -1.27
CA PRO A 22 -15.38 -8.80 -1.85
C PRO A 22 -14.50 -8.02 -0.87
N GLU A 23 -14.38 -8.46 0.37
CA GLU A 23 -13.65 -7.74 1.43
C GLU A 23 -12.46 -8.57 1.92
N THR A 24 -11.38 -7.90 2.33
CA THR A 24 -10.31 -8.49 3.13
C THR A 24 -10.36 -7.94 4.53
N LEU A 25 -10.40 -8.84 5.50
CA LEU A 25 -10.36 -8.49 6.91
C LEU A 25 -8.95 -8.65 7.45
N MET A 26 -8.46 -7.61 8.10
CA MET A 26 -7.12 -7.52 8.67
C MET A 26 -7.24 -7.31 10.17
N MET A 27 -6.55 -8.14 10.95
CA MET A 27 -6.51 -8.02 12.40
C MET A 27 -5.07 -7.91 12.88
N ARG A 28 -4.80 -6.87 13.67
CA ARG A 28 -3.55 -6.78 14.44
C ARG A 28 -3.68 -7.64 15.68
N VAL A 29 -2.95 -8.76 15.72
CA VAL A 29 -2.96 -9.69 16.86
C VAL A 29 -2.54 -8.99 18.16
N GLU A 30 -1.58 -8.07 18.09
CA GLU A 30 -1.06 -7.37 19.27
C GLU A 30 -2.02 -6.31 19.83
N SER A 31 -2.80 -5.65 18.97
CA SER A 31 -3.67 -4.53 19.37
C SER A 31 -5.14 -4.94 19.52
N GLY A 32 -5.54 -6.09 18.95
CA GLY A 32 -6.93 -6.50 18.82
C GLY A 32 -7.75 -5.63 17.86
N HIS A 33 -7.12 -4.73 17.12
CA HIS A 33 -7.79 -3.85 16.16
C HIS A 33 -8.12 -4.61 14.87
N TYR A 34 -9.32 -4.37 14.39
CA TYR A 34 -9.87 -4.93 13.17
C TYR A 34 -9.99 -3.85 12.11
N PHE A 35 -9.63 -4.19 10.89
CA PHE A 35 -9.70 -3.31 9.74
C PHE A 35 -10.28 -4.10 8.57
N SER A 36 -11.29 -3.54 7.90
CA SER A 36 -11.91 -4.14 6.73
C SER A 36 -11.54 -3.33 5.51
N VAL A 37 -11.09 -4.03 4.47
CA VAL A 37 -10.72 -3.45 3.20
C VAL A 37 -11.73 -3.90 2.16
N GLU A 38 -12.43 -2.94 1.58
CA GLU A 38 -13.37 -3.17 0.48
C GLU A 38 -12.64 -3.46 -0.85
N GLU A 39 -13.41 -3.81 -1.88
CA GLU A 39 -12.93 -4.36 -3.16
C GLU A 39 -11.77 -3.57 -3.80
N THR A 40 -11.87 -2.24 -3.90
CA THR A 40 -10.80 -1.43 -4.50
C THR A 40 -9.53 -1.39 -3.64
N GLY A 41 -9.69 -1.38 -2.32
CA GLY A 41 -8.56 -1.42 -1.40
C GLY A 41 -7.87 -2.79 -1.37
N GLN A 42 -8.61 -3.86 -1.68
CA GLN A 42 -8.08 -5.22 -1.68
C GLN A 42 -7.00 -5.40 -2.75
N ALA A 43 -7.20 -4.80 -3.93
CA ALA A 43 -6.19 -4.79 -4.99
C ALA A 43 -4.91 -4.10 -4.50
N ILE A 44 -5.02 -2.88 -3.96
CA ILE A 44 -3.88 -2.13 -3.41
C ILE A 44 -3.17 -2.96 -2.31
N TRP A 45 -3.93 -3.56 -1.39
CA TRP A 45 -3.37 -4.38 -0.32
C TRP A 45 -2.61 -5.60 -0.84
N ARG A 46 -3.16 -6.29 -1.84
CA ARG A 46 -2.53 -7.45 -2.46
C ARG A 46 -1.27 -7.09 -3.23
N SER A 47 -1.21 -5.90 -3.83
CA SER A 47 0.00 -5.41 -4.52
C SER A 47 1.18 -5.14 -3.58
N ILE A 48 0.97 -5.09 -2.26
CA ILE A 48 2.07 -4.93 -1.28
C ILE A 48 2.65 -6.31 -0.98
N GLU A 49 3.62 -6.73 -1.81
CA GLU A 49 4.37 -7.97 -1.63
C GLU A 49 5.82 -7.67 -1.23
N GLY A 50 6.19 -8.00 0.02
CA GLY A 50 7.48 -7.61 0.57
C GLY A 50 7.68 -6.08 0.53
N SER A 51 8.91 -5.64 0.28
CA SER A 51 9.26 -4.22 0.16
C SER A 51 8.84 -3.67 -1.21
N THR A 52 7.76 -2.89 -1.24
CA THR A 52 7.21 -2.36 -2.50
C THR A 52 7.19 -0.83 -2.48
N SER A 53 7.56 -0.21 -3.61
CA SER A 53 7.45 1.25 -3.78
C SER A 53 6.00 1.68 -4.03
N VAL A 54 5.58 2.81 -3.47
CA VAL A 54 4.24 3.37 -3.69
C VAL A 54 3.95 3.61 -5.18
N SER A 55 4.91 4.16 -5.94
CA SER A 55 4.77 4.34 -7.39
C SER A 55 4.53 3.02 -8.13
N GLY A 56 5.25 1.95 -7.74
CA GLY A 56 5.12 0.63 -8.34
C GLY A 56 3.72 0.03 -8.14
N ILE A 57 3.10 0.25 -6.97
CA ILE A 57 1.71 -0.17 -6.72
C ILE A 57 0.77 0.55 -7.69
N ILE A 58 0.93 1.86 -7.86
CA ILE A 58 0.09 2.65 -8.78
C ILE A 58 0.28 2.17 -10.23
N ASP A 59 1.51 1.93 -10.67
CA ASP A 59 1.78 1.47 -12.03
C ASP A 59 1.20 0.06 -12.28
N LEU A 60 1.20 -0.83 -11.28
CA LEU A 60 0.53 -2.13 -11.34
C LEU A 60 -0.99 -1.98 -11.48
N LEU A 61 -1.61 -1.12 -10.67
CA LEU A 61 -3.04 -0.88 -10.73
C LEU A 61 -3.47 -0.25 -12.06
N LEU A 62 -2.69 0.66 -12.62
CA LEU A 62 -2.96 1.24 -13.94
C LEU A 62 -2.82 0.24 -15.09
N ALA A 63 -2.01 -0.81 -14.91
CA ALA A 63 -1.88 -1.88 -15.89
C ALA A 63 -3.04 -2.89 -15.81
N GLU A 64 -3.57 -3.12 -14.61
CA GLU A 64 -4.66 -4.07 -14.38
C GLU A 64 -6.05 -3.44 -14.58
N TYR A 65 -6.20 -2.16 -14.25
CA TYR A 65 -7.46 -1.43 -14.29
C TYR A 65 -7.38 -0.25 -15.28
N ASP A 66 -8.40 -0.11 -16.13
CA ASP A 66 -8.54 1.03 -17.04
C ASP A 66 -9.07 2.26 -16.29
N VAL A 67 -8.18 2.90 -15.51
CA VAL A 67 -8.50 4.06 -14.67
C VAL A 67 -7.56 5.24 -14.96
N ASP A 68 -8.03 6.45 -14.68
CA ASP A 68 -7.19 7.65 -14.79
C ASP A 68 -6.05 7.63 -13.77
N ARG A 69 -4.85 8.01 -14.21
CA ARG A 69 -3.65 8.05 -13.36
C ARG A 69 -3.81 8.98 -12.16
N GLY A 70 -4.35 10.18 -12.35
CA GLY A 70 -4.54 11.13 -11.25
C GLY A 70 -5.51 10.61 -10.21
N ILE A 71 -6.59 9.95 -10.64
CA ILE A 71 -7.55 9.30 -9.74
C ILE A 71 -6.90 8.14 -8.98
N CYS A 72 -6.19 7.25 -9.69
CA CYS A 72 -5.50 6.10 -9.10
C CYS A 72 -4.46 6.54 -8.06
N GLU A 73 -3.66 7.56 -8.38
CA GLU A 73 -2.68 8.13 -7.45
C GLU A 73 -3.35 8.66 -6.18
N VAL A 74 -4.39 9.48 -6.30
CA VAL A 74 -5.08 10.07 -5.15
C VAL A 74 -5.72 9.00 -4.26
N GLN A 75 -6.42 8.03 -4.85
CA GLN A 75 -7.10 6.98 -4.10
C GLN A 75 -6.10 6.03 -3.43
N THR A 76 -5.09 5.58 -4.16
CA THR A 76 -4.03 4.71 -3.63
C THR A 76 -3.28 5.41 -2.50
N MET A 77 -2.90 6.68 -2.69
CA MET A 77 -2.22 7.46 -1.65
C MET A 77 -3.09 7.64 -0.41
N SER A 78 -4.38 7.96 -0.58
CA SER A 78 -5.28 8.12 0.56
C SER A 78 -5.39 6.82 1.36
N PHE A 79 -5.56 5.69 0.67
CA PHE A 79 -5.66 4.37 1.29
C PHE A 79 -4.38 3.95 2.01
N LEU A 80 -3.21 4.09 1.38
CA LEU A 80 -1.94 3.73 2.00
C LEU A 80 -1.63 4.60 3.23
N ASN A 81 -2.01 5.88 3.22
CA ASN A 81 -1.85 6.74 4.39
C ASN A 81 -2.75 6.31 5.55
N ASP A 82 -3.96 5.83 5.27
CA ASP A 82 -4.87 5.29 6.27
C ASP A 82 -4.29 4.02 6.91
N LEU A 83 -3.82 3.07 6.08
CA LEU A 83 -3.13 1.88 6.55
C LEU A 83 -1.90 2.21 7.42
N LEU A 84 -1.15 3.26 7.05
CA LEU A 84 0.01 3.69 7.83
C LEU A 84 -0.41 4.26 9.20
N ASP A 85 -1.48 5.05 9.26
CA ASP A 85 -2.01 5.62 10.50
C ASP A 85 -2.55 4.54 11.44
N HIS A 86 -3.22 3.53 10.86
CA HIS A 86 -3.69 2.34 11.57
C HIS A 86 -2.57 1.35 11.94
N GLY A 87 -1.33 1.61 11.50
CA GLY A 87 -0.17 0.75 11.78
C GLY A 87 -0.23 -0.61 11.10
N LEU A 88 -0.97 -0.72 9.99
CA LEU A 88 -1.09 -1.93 9.18
C LEU A 88 0.06 -2.08 8.18
N ILE A 89 0.68 -0.96 7.81
CA ILE A 89 1.90 -0.95 7.01
C ILE A 89 2.97 -0.14 7.72
N ILE A 90 4.22 -0.30 7.29
CA ILE A 90 5.35 0.51 7.71
C ILE A 90 6.11 1.06 6.51
N ARG A 91 6.67 2.25 6.68
CA ARG A 91 7.70 2.74 5.77
C ARG A 91 9.04 2.12 6.15
N VAL A 92 9.69 1.51 5.17
CA VAL A 92 11.01 0.86 5.33
C VAL A 92 12.14 1.59 4.61
N GLY A 93 11.83 2.51 3.69
CA GLY A 93 12.82 3.33 3.02
C GLY A 93 12.23 4.28 1.98
N THR A 94 13.08 4.80 1.11
CA THR A 94 12.71 5.56 -0.10
C THR A 94 13.57 5.07 -1.25
N ASN A 95 13.00 4.98 -2.45
CA ASN A 95 13.78 4.78 -3.66
C ASN A 95 14.56 6.08 -3.95
N GLU A 96 15.75 6.22 -3.38
CA GLU A 96 16.71 7.24 -3.80
C GLU A 96 17.06 6.95 -5.25
N THR A 97 16.49 7.72 -6.17
CA THR A 97 17.03 7.81 -7.52
C THR A 97 18.44 8.34 -7.35
N LEU A 98 19.44 7.45 -7.36
CA LEU A 98 20.82 7.84 -7.57
C LEU A 98 20.85 8.56 -8.92
N SER A 99 20.73 9.89 -8.88
CA SER A 99 21.27 10.76 -9.91
C SER A 99 22.78 10.70 -9.77
N GLY A 100 23.36 9.55 -10.10
CA GLY A 100 24.77 9.39 -10.36
C GLY A 100 25.02 9.91 -11.77
N SER A 101 25.20 11.23 -11.87
CA SER A 101 25.99 11.83 -12.93
C SER A 101 27.34 11.14 -12.97
N GLY A 102 27.49 10.18 -13.88
CA GLY A 102 28.77 9.60 -14.28
C GLY A 102 29.37 10.49 -15.37
N GLU A 103 30.54 11.03 -15.04
CA GLU A 103 31.41 11.92 -15.83
C GLU A 103 31.70 11.44 -17.27
#